data_AF-A0A8S0FNZ2-F1
#
_entry.id   AF-A0A8S0FNZ2-F1
#
_cell.length_a   1.000
_cell.length_b   1.000
_cell.length_c   1.000
_cell.angle_alpha   90.00
_cell.angle_beta   90.00
_cell.angle_gamma   90.00
#
_symmetry.space_group_name_H-M   'P 1'
#
loop_
_entity.id
_entity.type
_entity.pdbx_description
1 polymer ?
#
loop_
_entity_poly.entity_id
_entity_poly.type
_entity_poly.pdbx_seq_one_letter_code
_entity_poly.pdbx_strand_id
1 'polypeptide(L)'
;MITLLLIACPLLPFIIMAICKGDRLPSRSRGAAWVCGYDHEKSMVITAHGFAMPVKQAFAPVLKLRKWLNPVSLVPGWQCEGSALLFRRMALVELAVLVVIIVSRGA
;
A
#
# COMPACT_ATOMS: atom_id res chain seq x y z
N MET A 1 -19.47 -30.26 49.82
CA MET A 1 -19.45 -30.23 48.34
C MET A 1 -19.89 -28.86 47.81
N ILE A 2 -21.11 -28.39 48.10
CA ILE A 2 -21.60 -27.05 47.67
C ILE A 2 -20.70 -25.91 48.19
N THR A 3 -20.20 -25.99 49.41
CA THR A 3 -19.32 -24.96 50.01
C THR A 3 -18.00 -24.76 49.25
N LEU A 4 -17.38 -25.84 48.76
CA LEU A 4 -16.15 -25.78 47.97
C LEU A 4 -16.42 -25.14 46.59
N LEU A 5 -17.55 -25.45 45.96
CA LEU A 5 -17.96 -24.84 44.69
C LEU A 5 -18.26 -23.34 44.85
N LEU A 6 -18.93 -22.95 45.94
CA LEU A 6 -19.23 -21.55 46.25
C LEU A 6 -17.97 -20.72 46.54
N ILE A 7 -16.94 -21.32 47.12
CA ILE A 7 -15.64 -20.67 47.36
C ILE A 7 -14.79 -20.64 46.09
N ALA A 8 -14.77 -21.73 45.32
CA ALA A 8 -14.00 -21.81 44.09
C ALA A 8 -14.52 -20.85 43.01
N CYS A 9 -15.84 -20.62 42.95
CA CYS A 9 -16.48 -19.76 41.96
C CYS A 9 -15.94 -18.30 41.93
N PRO A 10 -15.84 -17.57 43.06
CA PRO A 10 -15.21 -16.25 43.08
C PRO A 10 -13.69 -16.32 43.02
N LEU A 11 -13.03 -17.37 43.51
CA LEU A 11 -11.57 -17.47 43.54
C LEU A 11 -10.96 -17.68 42.14
N LEU A 12 -11.65 -18.43 41.30
CA LEU A 12 -11.22 -18.76 39.93
C LEU A 12 -11.00 -17.52 39.03
N PRO A 13 -11.89 -16.52 38.94
CA PRO A 13 -11.64 -15.30 38.16
C PRO A 13 -10.49 -14.46 38.73
N PHE A 14 -10.24 -14.48 40.05
CA PHE A 14 -9.07 -13.80 40.63
C PHE A 14 -7.75 -14.47 40.23
N ILE A 15 -7.72 -15.81 40.21
CA ILE A 15 -6.56 -16.58 39.75
C ILE A 15 -6.30 -16.31 38.26
N ILE A 16 -7.34 -16.33 37.42
CA ILE A 16 -7.23 -16.03 35.99
C ILE A 16 -6.72 -14.59 35.79
N MET A 17 -7.26 -13.61 36.52
CA MET A 17 -6.80 -12.22 36.44
C MET A 17 -5.34 -12.07 36.86
N ALA A 18 -4.86 -12.84 37.83
CA ALA A 18 -3.47 -12.82 38.27
C ALA A 18 -2.51 -13.41 37.23
N ILE A 19 -2.91 -14.50 36.56
CA ILE A 19 -2.08 -15.19 35.55
C ILE A 19 -2.10 -14.45 34.21
N CYS A 20 -3.26 -13.91 33.79
CA CYS A 20 -3.44 -13.23 32.49
C CYS A 20 -3.11 -11.72 32.52
N LYS A 21 -2.41 -11.23 33.55
CA LYS A 21 -2.15 -9.80 33.79
C LYS A 21 -1.13 -9.15 32.84
N GLY A 22 -0.54 -9.92 31.91
CA GLY A 22 0.59 -9.49 31.08
C GLY A 22 0.26 -8.37 30.08
N ASP A 23 -0.78 -8.54 29.27
CA ASP A 23 -1.09 -7.60 28.17
C ASP A 23 -2.23 -6.62 28.52
N ARG A 24 -2.48 -6.39 29.81
CA ARG A 24 -3.51 -5.43 30.20
C ARG A 24 -2.98 -4.03 29.97
N LEU A 25 -3.56 -3.35 28.97
CA LEU A 25 -3.29 -1.94 28.68
C LEU A 25 -3.42 -1.08 29.96
N PRO A 26 -2.54 -0.09 30.17
CA PRO A 26 -2.57 0.77 31.34
C PRO A 26 -3.93 1.47 31.47
N SER A 27 -4.43 1.61 32.69
CA SER A 27 -5.71 2.28 32.96
C SER A 27 -5.63 3.74 32.50
N ARG A 28 -6.36 4.07 31.44
CA ARG A 28 -6.41 5.42 30.87
C ARG A 28 -7.47 6.23 31.62
N SER A 29 -7.05 7.29 32.29
CA SER A 29 -7.91 8.19 33.08
C SER A 29 -8.32 9.48 32.35
N ARG A 30 -7.94 9.63 31.07
CA ARG A 30 -8.17 10.86 30.29
C ARG A 30 -8.67 10.57 28.87
N GLY A 31 -9.67 11.36 28.44
CA GLY A 31 -10.34 11.27 27.13
C GLY A 31 -11.82 10.91 27.27
N ALA A 32 -12.62 11.16 26.23
CA ALA A 32 -14.02 10.77 26.22
C ALA A 32 -14.16 9.24 26.05
N ALA A 33 -14.82 8.57 27.01
CA ALA A 33 -14.89 7.10 27.09
C ALA A 33 -15.53 6.45 25.85
N TRP A 34 -16.37 7.17 25.11
CA TRP A 34 -17.07 6.68 23.93
C TRP A 34 -16.19 6.54 22.69
N VAL A 35 -15.00 7.17 22.67
CA VAL A 35 -14.14 7.16 21.49
C VAL A 35 -13.17 5.97 21.49
N CYS A 36 -13.16 5.12 22.53
CA CYS A 36 -12.30 3.92 22.60
C CYS A 36 -10.81 4.16 22.22
N GLY A 37 -10.30 5.37 22.42
CA GLY A 37 -8.94 5.75 22.01
C GLY A 37 -8.78 6.29 20.58
N TYR A 38 -9.85 6.38 19.78
CA TYR A 38 -9.91 7.03 18.46
C TYR A 38 -10.13 8.56 18.54
N ASP A 39 -9.94 9.16 19.72
CA ASP A 39 -10.09 10.61 19.86
C ASP A 39 -9.06 11.30 18.97
N HIS A 40 -9.44 12.44 18.39
CA HIS A 40 -8.67 13.07 17.34
C HIS A 40 -7.34 13.59 17.89
N GLU A 41 -6.28 12.80 17.73
CA GLU A 41 -4.93 13.15 18.17
C GLU A 41 -4.22 13.97 17.08
N LYS A 42 -3.30 14.88 17.45
CA LYS A 42 -2.57 15.72 16.48
C LYS A 42 -1.71 14.90 15.50
N SER A 43 -1.36 13.67 15.86
CA SER A 43 -0.71 12.68 14.99
C SER A 43 -1.66 12.07 13.94
N MET A 44 -2.97 12.17 14.15
CA MET A 44 -4.04 11.70 13.26
C MET A 44 -4.43 12.74 12.20
N VAL A 45 -3.84 13.94 12.24
CA VAL A 45 -4.03 14.98 11.23
C VAL A 45 -3.64 14.40 9.87
N ILE A 46 -4.53 14.57 8.89
CA ILE A 46 -4.41 14.05 7.53
C ILE A 46 -3.14 14.63 6.89
N THR A 47 -2.03 13.92 7.03
CA THR A 47 -0.82 14.21 6.27
C THR A 47 -1.03 13.72 4.84
N ALA A 48 -0.36 14.34 3.87
CA ALA A 48 -0.37 13.85 2.49
C ALA A 48 -0.01 12.35 2.41
N HIS A 49 0.85 11.88 3.32
CA HIS A 49 1.22 10.48 3.44
C HIS A 49 0.10 9.60 4.01
N GLY A 50 -0.67 10.10 4.98
CA GLY A 50 -1.84 9.42 5.54
C GLY A 50 -2.99 9.26 4.53
N PHE A 51 -3.17 10.22 3.62
CA PHE A 51 -4.12 10.11 2.51
C PHE A 51 -3.61 9.18 1.40
N ALA A 52 -2.33 9.28 1.04
CA ALA A 52 -1.76 8.50 -0.05
C ALA A 52 -1.68 6.99 0.25
N MET A 53 -1.60 6.59 1.53
CA MET A 53 -1.45 5.19 1.94
C MET A 53 -2.69 4.31 1.62
N PRO A 54 -3.93 4.66 2.00
CA PRO A 54 -5.11 3.90 1.62
C PRO A 54 -5.37 3.93 0.11
N VAL A 55 -5.09 5.05 -0.57
CA VAL A 55 -5.17 5.14 -2.03
C VAL A 55 -4.19 4.17 -2.69
N LYS A 56 -2.93 4.15 -2.24
CA LYS A 56 -1.92 3.18 -2.71
C LYS A 56 -2.36 1.74 -2.46
N GLN A 57 -3.05 1.47 -1.35
CA GLN A 57 -3.58 0.14 -1.02
C GLN A 57 -4.70 -0.26 -1.97
N ALA A 58 -5.66 0.64 -2.23
CA ALA A 58 -6.78 0.41 -3.15
C ALA A 58 -6.31 0.15 -4.59
N PHE A 59 -5.28 0.88 -5.04
CA PHE A 59 -4.68 0.72 -6.37
C PHE A 59 -3.47 -0.23 -6.41
N ALA A 60 -3.22 -0.99 -5.34
CA ALA A 60 -2.13 -1.96 -5.29
C ALA A 60 -2.09 -2.96 -6.46
N PRO A 61 -3.21 -3.56 -6.93
CA PRO A 61 -3.15 -4.48 -8.07
C PRO A 61 -2.71 -3.79 -9.36
N VAL A 62 -3.19 -2.56 -9.61
CA VAL A 62 -2.81 -1.75 -10.78
C VAL A 62 -1.33 -1.38 -10.72
N LEU A 63 -0.84 -0.97 -9.55
CA LEU A 63 0.58 -0.65 -9.36
C LEU A 63 1.49 -1.87 -9.50
N LYS A 64 1.04 -3.06 -9.06
CA LYS A 64 1.75 -4.32 -9.30
C LYS A 64 1.77 -4.68 -10.77
N LEU A 65 0.63 -4.54 -11.46
CA LEU A 65 0.52 -4.82 -12.90
C LEU A 65 1.45 -3.92 -13.71
N ARG A 66 1.51 -2.62 -13.39
CA ARG A 66 2.46 -1.67 -14.00
C ARG A 66 3.91 -2.12 -13.82
N LYS A 67 4.28 -2.62 -12.64
CA LYS A 67 5.64 -3.11 -12.38
C LYS A 67 5.93 -4.40 -13.16
N TRP A 68 4.95 -5.29 -13.27
CA TRP A 68 5.10 -6.55 -13.99
C TRP A 68 5.22 -6.34 -15.51
N LEU A 69 4.45 -5.40 -16.05
CA LEU A 69 4.51 -4.98 -17.46
C LEU A 69 5.70 -4.08 -17.79
N ASN A 70 6.55 -3.75 -16.81
CA ASN A 70 7.66 -2.82 -17.06
C ASN A 70 8.78 -3.53 -17.84
N PRO A 71 9.05 -3.16 -19.11
CA PRO A 71 10.04 -3.84 -19.94
C PRO A 71 11.48 -3.60 -19.48
N VAL A 72 11.69 -2.68 -18.54
CA VAL A 72 13.01 -2.34 -18.00
C VAL A 72 13.70 -3.53 -17.33
N SER A 73 12.97 -4.49 -16.75
CA SER A 73 13.61 -5.68 -16.18
C SER A 73 14.19 -6.60 -17.26
N LEU A 74 13.67 -6.53 -18.48
CA LEU A 74 14.04 -7.37 -19.62
C LEU A 74 15.08 -6.69 -20.51
N VAL A 75 14.98 -5.37 -20.67
CA VAL A 75 15.90 -4.55 -21.45
C VAL A 75 16.39 -3.37 -20.60
N PRO A 76 17.58 -3.48 -19.97
CA PRO A 76 18.10 -2.48 -19.02
C PRO A 76 18.32 -1.08 -19.58
N GLY A 77 18.14 -0.86 -20.89
CA GLY A 77 18.29 0.44 -21.57
C GLY A 77 16.99 1.04 -22.13
N TRP A 78 15.83 0.39 -21.93
CA TRP A 78 14.57 0.80 -22.57
C TRP A 78 14.11 2.21 -22.16
N GLN A 79 14.27 2.55 -20.88
CA GLN A 79 13.89 3.85 -20.32
C GLN A 79 15.03 4.86 -20.26
N CYS A 80 16.17 4.60 -20.89
CA CYS A 80 17.24 5.60 -20.98
C CYS A 80 16.78 6.77 -21.85
N GLU A 81 17.14 8.00 -21.47
CA GLU A 81 16.79 9.22 -22.23
C GLU A 81 17.24 9.16 -23.71
N GLY A 82 18.28 8.37 -24.01
CA GLY A 82 18.73 8.11 -25.37
C GLY A 82 17.78 7.29 -26.24
N SER A 83 16.87 6.49 -25.66
CA SER A 83 15.94 5.65 -26.45
C SER A 83 14.95 6.48 -27.23
N ALA A 84 14.46 7.60 -26.67
CA ALA A 84 13.59 8.55 -27.35
C ALA A 84 14.25 9.14 -28.61
N LEU A 85 15.56 9.40 -28.54
CA LEU A 85 16.32 9.96 -29.67
C LEU A 85 16.50 8.94 -30.79
N LEU A 86 16.74 7.67 -30.44
CA LEU A 86 16.81 6.55 -31.39
C LEU A 86 15.47 6.31 -32.08
N PHE A 87 14.37 6.26 -31.34
CA PHE A 87 13.02 6.11 -31.92
C PHE A 87 12.68 7.27 -32.87
N ARG A 88 13.06 8.51 -32.54
CA ARG A 88 12.84 9.67 -33.41
C ARG A 88 13.64 9.57 -34.72
N ARG A 89 14.88 9.07 -34.66
CA ARG A 89 15.69 8.84 -35.87
C ARG A 89 15.12 7.72 -36.73
N MET A 90 14.73 6.61 -36.13
CA MET A 90 14.09 5.49 -36.84
C MET A 90 12.78 5.92 -37.52
N ALA A 91 11.95 6.72 -36.83
CA ALA A 91 10.71 7.23 -37.40
C ALA A 91 10.95 8.14 -38.62
N LEU A 92 12.00 8.96 -38.62
CA LEU A 92 12.36 9.78 -39.79
C LEU A 92 12.79 8.91 -40.98
N VAL A 93 13.54 7.83 -40.72
CA VAL A 93 13.95 6.88 -41.76
C VAL A 93 12.73 6.17 -42.35
N GLU A 94 11.83 5.66 -41.52
CA GLU A 94 10.58 5.02 -41.96
C GLU A 94 9.72 5.98 -42.81
N LEU A 95 9.57 7.23 -42.37
CA LEU A 95 8.82 8.24 -43.11
C LEU A 95 9.46 8.52 -44.48
N ALA A 96 10.79 8.63 -44.54
CA ALA A 96 11.52 8.80 -45.79
C ALA A 96 11.33 7.60 -46.74
N VAL A 97 11.38 6.37 -46.21
CA VAL A 97 11.14 5.14 -46.98
C VAL A 97 9.72 5.11 -47.54
N LEU A 98 8.71 5.43 -46.72
CA LEU A 98 7.32 5.50 -47.16
C LEU A 98 7.12 6.54 -48.27
N VAL A 99 7.75 7.72 -48.15
CA VAL A 99 7.71 8.75 -49.19
C VAL A 99 8.30 8.22 -50.50
N VAL A 100 9.46 7.56 -50.45
CA VAL A 100 10.08 6.97 -51.65
C VAL A 100 9.17 5.92 -52.29
N ILE A 101 8.55 5.05 -51.49
CA ILE A 101 7.63 4.02 -51.99
C ILE A 101 6.39 4.66 -52.65
N ILE A 102 5.85 5.73 -52.07
CA ILE A 102 4.70 6.44 -52.63
C ILE A 102 5.07 7.09 -53.97
N VAL A 103 6.22 7.77 -54.04
CA VAL A 103 6.69 8.41 -55.28
C VAL A 103 6.97 7.40 -56.38
N SER A 104 7.58 6.26 -56.04
CA SER A 104 7.89 5.19 -57.01
C SER A 104 6.70 4.33 -57.43
N ARG A 105 5.58 4.37 -56.71
CA ARG A 105 4.31 3.75 -57.12
C ARG A 105 3.33 4.72 -57.77
N GLY A 106 3.51 6.02 -57.56
CA GLY A 106 2.70 7.08 -58.16
C GLY A 106 3.25 7.63 -59.49
N ALA A 107 4.48 7.27 -59.86
CA ALA A 107 5.10 7.53 -61.17
C ALA A 107 5.03 6.27 -62.05
#